data_AF-A0AAW4WXP0-F1
#
_entry.id   AF-A0AAW4WXP0-F1
#
_cell.length_a   1.000
_cell.length_b   1.000
_cell.length_c   1.000
_cell.angle_alpha   90.00
_cell.angle_beta   90.00
_cell.angle_gamma   90.00
#
_symmetry.space_group_name_H-M   'P 1'
#
loop_
_entity.id
_entity.type
_entity.pdbx_description
1 polymer ?
#
loop_
_entity_poly.entity_id
_entity_poly.type
_entity_poly.pdbx_seq_one_letter_code
_entity_poly.pdbx_strand_id
1 'polypeptide(L)' 'MRYFTNVHDLGDLKSALAEAFEIKKDRYKYETLGKHKTCLLIFFNNSLRTRLSTQKAARN' A
#
# COMPACT_ATOMS: atom_id res chain seq x y z
N MET A 1 -3.75 -3.51 -11.42
CA MET A 1 -2.33 -3.11 -11.43
C MET A 1 -1.46 -4.37 -11.40
N ARG A 2 -0.48 -4.52 -12.31
CA ARG A 2 0.45 -5.68 -12.32
C ARG A 2 1.80 -5.38 -11.64
N TYR A 3 2.27 -4.13 -11.76
CA TYR A 3 3.48 -3.60 -11.13
C TYR A 3 3.21 -2.17 -10.64
N PHE A 4 4.05 -1.64 -9.74
CA PHE A 4 3.99 -0.26 -9.27
C PHE A 4 5.40 0.33 -9.13
N THR A 5 5.88 0.95 -10.20
CA THR A 5 7.26 1.42 -10.38
C THR A 5 7.34 2.88 -10.81
N ASN A 6 6.31 3.40 -11.47
CA ASN A 6 6.23 4.79 -11.92
C ASN A 6 4.78 5.32 -11.82
N VAL A 7 4.58 6.61 -12.09
CA VAL A 7 3.28 7.29 -11.90
C VAL A 7 2.16 6.73 -12.79
N HIS A 8 2.49 6.21 -13.98
CA HIS A 8 1.50 5.71 -14.93
C HIS A 8 0.89 4.38 -14.49
N ASP A 9 1.58 3.62 -13.64
CA ASP A 9 1.07 2.36 -13.09
C ASP A 9 -0.17 2.56 -12.21
N LEU A 10 -0.33 3.75 -11.62
CA LEU A 10 -1.44 4.10 -10.73
C LEU A 10 -2.78 4.26 -11.49
N GLY A 11 -2.74 4.64 -12.76
CA GLY A 11 -3.93 4.95 -13.55
C GLY A 11 -4.52 6.33 -13.23
N ASP A 12 -5.85 6.41 -13.12
CA ASP A 12 -6.54 7.68 -12.86
C ASP A 12 -6.27 8.22 -11.45
N LEU A 13 -5.73 9.45 -11.39
CA LEU A 13 -5.35 10.10 -10.14
C LEU A 13 -6.55 10.45 -9.27
N LYS A 14 -7.71 10.76 -9.86
CA LYS A 14 -8.88 11.16 -9.10
C LYS A 14 -9.44 9.98 -8.30
N SER A 15 -9.55 8.82 -8.91
CA SER A 15 -9.91 7.57 -8.24
C SER A 15 -8.90 7.18 -7.15
N ALA A 16 -7.60 7.24 -7.45
CA ALA A 16 -6.55 6.89 -6.48
C ALA A 16 -6.57 7.80 -5.24
N LEU A 17 -6.81 9.10 -5.41
CA LEU A 17 -6.93 10.04 -4.30
C LEU A 17 -8.18 9.79 -3.46
N ALA A 18 -9.31 9.47 -4.10
CA ALA A 18 -10.53 9.14 -3.38
C ALA A 18 -10.34 7.90 -2.48
N GLU A 19 -9.71 6.86 -3.00
CA GLU A 19 -9.37 5.64 -2.23
C GLU A 19 -8.41 5.95 -1.07
N ALA A 20 -7.39 6.79 -1.30
CA ALA A 20 -6.46 7.20 -0.25
C ALA A 20 -7.17 7.94 0.91
N PHE A 21 -8.11 8.84 0.60
CA PHE A 21 -8.91 9.53 1.63
C PHE A 21 -9.84 8.59 2.38
N GLU A 22 -10.41 7.60 1.68
CA GLU A 22 -11.28 6.59 2.27
C GLU A 22 -10.52 5.74 3.30
N ILE A 23 -9.36 5.18 2.93
CA ILE A 23 -8.51 4.38 3.83
C ILE A 23 -8.01 5.24 5.01
N LYS A 24 -7.73 6.52 4.77
CA LYS A 24 -7.33 7.43 5.86
C LYS A 24 -8.45 7.63 6.88
N LYS A 25 -9.72 7.65 6.43
CA LYS A 25 -10.90 7.81 7.28
C LYS A 25 -11.26 6.52 8.01
N ASP A 26 -11.18 5.38 7.32
CA ASP A 26 -11.44 4.05 7.88
C ASP A 26 -10.30 3.10 7.53
N ARG A 27 -9.36 2.98 8.48
CA ARG A 27 -8.07 2.32 8.25
C ARG A 27 -8.23 0.83 7.96
N TYR A 28 -9.11 0.14 8.67
CA TYR A 28 -9.26 -1.33 8.63
C TYR A 28 -10.38 -1.79 7.69
N LYS A 29 -10.95 -0.87 6.88
CA LYS A 29 -12.05 -1.15 5.94
C LYS A 29 -11.79 -2.37 5.04
N TYR A 30 -10.53 -2.62 4.70
CA TYR A 30 -10.10 -3.67 3.76
C TYR A 30 -9.25 -4.78 4.41
N GLU A 31 -9.27 -4.94 5.74
CA GLU A 31 -8.43 -5.91 6.47
C GLU A 31 -8.51 -7.34 5.90
N THR A 32 -9.70 -7.76 5.48
CA THR A 32 -9.93 -9.12 4.97
C THR A 32 -9.34 -9.37 3.58
N LEU A 33 -9.04 -8.32 2.81
CA LEU A 33 -8.52 -8.44 1.43
C LEU A 33 -7.14 -9.11 1.39
N GLY A 34 -6.32 -8.87 2.43
CA GLY A 34 -4.98 -9.44 2.58
C GLY A 34 -4.94 -10.79 3.28
N LYS A 35 -6.09 -11.38 3.66
CA LYS A 35 -6.11 -12.61 4.47
C LYS A 35 -5.41 -13.76 3.74
N HIS A 36 -4.46 -14.39 4.43
CA HIS A 36 -3.59 -15.45 3.91
C HIS A 36 -2.75 -15.04 2.68
N LYS A 37 -2.43 -13.74 2.54
CA LYS A 37 -1.46 -13.22 1.58
C LYS A 37 -0.17 -12.82 2.29
N THR A 38 0.97 -13.11 1.67
CA THR A 38 2.29 -12.79 2.22
C THR A 38 2.98 -11.76 1.34
N CYS A 39 3.49 -10.69 1.94
CA CYS A 39 4.30 -9.67 1.27
C CYS A 39 5.78 -9.84 1.63
N LEU A 40 6.65 -9.96 0.63
CA LEU A 40 8.10 -10.02 0.80
C LEU A 40 8.72 -8.63 0.57
N LEU A 41 9.47 -8.13 1.55
CA LEU A 41 10.16 -6.84 1.46
C LEU A 41 11.68 -7.05 1.44
N ILE A 42 12.32 -6.65 0.33
CA ILE A 42 13.78 -6.75 0.15
C ILE A 42 14.36 -5.35 0.14
N PHE A 43 15.38 -5.12 0.97
CA PHE A 43 16.04 -3.83 1.12
C PHE A 43 17.53 -3.96 0.81
N PHE A 44 17.97 -3.38 -0.31
CA PHE A 44 19.40 -3.23 -0.61
C PHE A 44 20.03 -2.03 0.12
N ASN A 45 19.20 -1.12 0.65
CA ASN A 45 19.59 0.00 1.48
C ASN A 45 18.67 0.10 2.69
N ASN A 46 19.24 0.46 3.84
CA ASN A 46 18.45 0.64 5.06
C ASN A 46 17.55 1.88 4.96
N SER A 47 16.26 1.72 5.29
CA SER A 47 15.30 2.81 5.39
C SER A 47 14.30 2.54 6.50
N LEU A 48 14.30 3.38 7.54
CA LEU A 48 13.37 3.27 8.65
C LEU A 48 11.93 3.57 8.22
N ARG A 49 11.73 4.66 7.49
CA ARG A 49 10.39 5.12 7.06
C ARG A 49 9.73 4.10 6.15
N THR A 50 10.41 3.68 5.08
CA THR A 50 9.86 2.70 4.12
C THR A 50 9.58 1.37 4.79
N ARG A 51 10.46 0.89 5.67
CA ARG A 51 10.24 -0.37 6.38
C ARG A 51 8.99 -0.32 7.25
N LEU A 52 8.90 0.68 8.14
CA LEU A 52 7.79 0.78 9.09
C LEU A 52 6.46 1.08 8.39
N SER A 53 6.44 1.99 7.41
CA SER A 53 5.21 2.34 6.71
C SER A 53 4.66 1.16 5.90
N THR A 54 5.51 0.46 5.17
CA THR A 54 5.08 -0.68 4.34
C THR A 54 4.64 -1.87 5.19
N GLN A 55 5.32 -2.14 6.31
CA GLN A 55 4.87 -3.18 7.26
C GLN A 55 3.52 -2.83 7.88
N LYS A 56 3.27 -1.57 8.27
CA LYS A 56 1.96 -1.17 8.80
C LYS A 56 0.87 -1.25 7.74
N ALA A 57 1.16 -0.87 6.51
CA ALA A 57 0.22 -0.93 5.38
C ALA A 57 -0.12 -2.38 4.98
N ALA A 58 0.80 -3.34 5.15
CA ALA A 58 0.54 -4.75 4.89
C ALA A 58 -0.25 -5.44 6.03
N ARG A 59 -0.22 -4.88 7.25
CA ARG A 59 -0.99 -5.33 8.43
C ARG A 59 -2.29 -4.52 8.59
N ASN A 60 -2.84 -4.05 7.47
CA ASN A 60 -4.07 -3.26 7.45
C ASN A 60 -5.31 -4.12 7.57
#